data_AF-A0A4Q3DZ57-F1
#
_entry.id   AF-A0A4Q3DZ57-F1
#
_cell.length_a   1.000
_cell.length_b   1.000
_cell.length_c   1.000
_cell.angle_alpha   90.00
_cell.angle_beta   90.00
_cell.angle_gamma   90.00
#
_symmetry.space_group_name_H-M   'P 1'
#
loop_
_entity.id
_entity.type
_entity.pdbx_description
1 polymer ?
#
loop_
_entity_poly.entity_id
_entity_poly.type
_entity_poly.pdbx_seq_one_letter_code
_entity_poly.pdbx_strand_id
1 'polypeptide(L)'
;MNNWFKQNGIHFAVAGLFFVICFLYFTPAFQGKTLIQSDVTQAQGIQKEIMDVRAKTGKAPLWTNQVFGGMPAYQIWAFYPDNITT
;
A
#
# COMPACT_ATOMS: atom_id res chain seq x y z
N MET A 1 -14.81 -45.56 21.35
CA MET A 1 -14.37 -44.18 21.07
C MET A 1 -12.96 -43.88 21.57
N ASN A 2 -12.48 -44.51 22.66
CA ASN A 2 -11.19 -44.15 23.29
C ASN A 2 -9.91 -44.43 22.47
N ASN A 3 -9.97 -45.29 21.44
CA ASN A 3 -8.81 -45.59 20.58
C ASN A 3 -8.72 -44.72 19.32
N TRP A 4 -9.74 -43.92 19.01
CA TRP A 4 -9.77 -43.11 17.80
C TRP A 4 -8.69 -42.01 17.81
N PHE A 5 -8.51 -41.33 18.95
CA PHE A 5 -7.45 -40.34 19.11
C PHE A 5 -6.04 -40.96 19.10
N LYS A 6 -5.89 -42.18 19.62
CA LYS A 6 -4.61 -42.91 19.56
C LYS A 6 -4.26 -43.34 18.14
N GLN A 7 -5.25 -43.76 17.34
CA GLN A 7 -5.05 -44.16 15.94
C GLN A 7 -4.77 -42.97 15.02
N ASN A 8 -5.42 -41.83 15.26
CA ASN A 8 -5.29 -40.64 14.41
C ASN A 8 -4.26 -39.62 14.91
N GLY A 9 -3.60 -39.86 16.04
CA GLY A 9 -2.66 -38.91 16.65
C GLY A 9 -1.54 -38.46 15.72
N ILE A 10 -1.05 -39.36 14.86
CA ILE A 10 -0.02 -39.05 13.86
C ILE A 10 -0.54 -38.04 12.82
N HIS A 11 -1.79 -38.18 12.36
CA HIS A 11 -2.37 -37.24 11.40
C HIS A 11 -2.50 -35.84 11.99
N PHE A 12 -2.91 -35.73 13.26
CA PHE A 12 -2.94 -34.44 13.97
C PHE A 12 -1.55 -33.85 14.18
N ALA A 13 -0.55 -34.69 14.49
CA ALA A 13 0.83 -34.23 14.63
C ALA A 13 1.39 -33.68 13.31
N VAL A 14 1.14 -34.37 12.19
CA VAL A 14 1.55 -33.92 10.85
C VAL A 14 0.81 -32.65 10.45
N ALA A 15 -0.50 -32.58 10.67
CA ALA A 15 -1.27 -31.37 10.39
C ALA A 15 -0.79 -30.19 11.23
N GLY A 16 -0.53 -30.40 12.52
CA GLY A 16 0.01 -29.38 13.43
C GLY A 16 1.39 -28.90 12.97
N LEU A 17 2.29 -29.82 12.60
CA LEU A 17 3.61 -29.48 12.07
C LEU A 17 3.49 -28.65 10.78
N PHE A 18 2.59 -29.05 9.86
CA PHE A 18 2.34 -28.30 8.63
C PHE A 18 1.88 -26.87 8.92
N PHE A 19 0.93 -26.67 9.84
CA PHE A 19 0.50 -25.34 10.25
C PHE A 19 1.65 -24.52 10.83
N VAL A 20 2.47 -25.10 11.72
CA VAL A 20 3.64 -24.41 12.28
C VAL A 20 4.59 -23.95 11.17
N ILE A 21 4.89 -24.82 10.19
CA ILE A 21 5.73 -24.46 9.05
C ILE A 21 5.11 -23.32 8.23
N CYS A 22 3.81 -23.38 7.94
CA CYS A 22 3.11 -22.31 7.24
C CYS A 22 3.23 -20.97 7.97
N PHE A 23 2.94 -20.93 9.28
CA PHE A 23 3.03 -19.68 10.04
C PHE A 23 4.46 -19.14 10.10
N LEU A 24 5.47 -20.01 10.26
CA LEU A 24 6.88 -19.58 10.22
C LEU A 24 7.26 -19.01 8.85
N TYR A 25 6.92 -19.70 7.76
CA TYR A 25 7.23 -19.24 6.40
C TYR A 25 6.51 -17.94 6.05
N PHE A 26 5.23 -17.82 6.39
CA PHE A 26 4.41 -16.64 6.14
C PHE A 26 4.48 -15.57 7.24
N THR A 27 5.45 -15.66 8.17
CA THR A 27 5.70 -14.61 9.17
C THR A 27 5.74 -13.19 8.55
N PRO A 28 6.37 -12.96 7.38
CA PRO A 28 6.40 -11.63 6.76
C PRO A 28 5.02 -11.06 6.41
N ALA A 29 4.02 -11.91 6.15
CA ALA A 29 2.67 -11.47 5.83
C ALA A 29 2.00 -10.71 7.00
N PHE A 30 2.38 -11.04 8.24
CA PHE A 30 1.88 -10.37 9.44
C PHE A 30 2.66 -9.11 9.83
N GLN A 31 3.75 -8.80 9.11
CA GLN A 31 4.61 -7.65 9.43
C GLN A 31 4.07 -6.32 8.88
N GLY A 32 2.89 -6.31 8.27
CA GLY A 32 2.29 -5.11 7.67
C GLY A 32 3.10 -4.52 6.51
N LYS A 33 4.08 -5.28 5.98
CA LYS A 33 4.90 -4.85 4.87
C LYS A 33 4.07 -4.84 3.60
N THR A 34 4.08 -3.71 2.90
CA THR A 34 3.48 -3.56 1.59
C THR A 34 4.56 -3.63 0.52
N LEU A 35 4.19 -4.09 -0.68
CA LEU A 35 5.09 -4.01 -1.81
C LEU A 35 5.38 -2.54 -2.13
N ILE A 36 6.65 -2.20 -2.38
CA ILE A 36 7.02 -0.86 -2.81
C ILE A 36 6.47 -0.67 -4.22
N GLN A 37 5.57 0.30 -4.37
CA GLN A 37 5.02 0.71 -5.65
C GLN A 37 5.81 1.93 -6.13
N SER A 38 6.79 1.72 -7.01
CA SER A 38 7.66 2.78 -7.55
C SER A 38 6.85 3.95 -8.09
N ASP A 39 5.74 3.66 -8.74
CA ASP A 39 4.92 4.64 -9.44
C ASP A 39 4.15 5.50 -8.45
N VAL A 40 3.63 4.90 -7.37
CA VAL A 40 2.97 5.64 -6.28
C VAL A 40 3.97 6.54 -5.56
N THR A 41 5.15 6.04 -5.24
CA THR A 41 6.20 6.83 -4.59
C THR A 41 6.65 8.00 -5.46
N GLN A 42 6.84 7.77 -6.76
CA GLN A 42 7.21 8.82 -7.71
C GLN A 42 6.08 9.84 -7.90
N ALA A 43 4.84 9.40 -8.03
CA ALA A 43 3.67 10.29 -8.12
C ALA A 43 3.55 11.19 -6.89
N GLN A 44 3.76 10.63 -5.68
CA GLN A 44 3.81 11.40 -4.44
C GLN A 44 4.93 12.45 -4.42
N GLY A 45 6.10 12.10 -4.97
CA GLY A 45 7.21 13.04 -5.12
C GLY A 45 6.88 14.18 -6.09
N ILE A 46 6.33 13.84 -7.25
CA ILE A 46 5.99 14.81 -8.30
C ILE A 46 4.91 15.81 -7.83
N GLN A 47 3.89 15.36 -7.10
CA GLN A 47 2.83 16.24 -6.59
C GLN A 47 3.23 17.03 -5.33
N LYS A 48 4.42 16.81 -4.76
CA LYS A 48 4.82 17.37 -3.46
C LYS A 48 4.76 18.89 -3.41
N GLU A 49 5.32 19.57 -4.42
CA GLU A 49 5.28 21.04 -4.51
C GLU A 49 3.84 21.56 -4.60
N ILE A 50 3.01 20.93 -5.44
CA ILE A 50 1.61 21.31 -5.64
C ILE A 50 0.87 21.28 -4.29
N MET A 51 1.06 20.21 -3.53
CA MET A 51 0.44 20.04 -2.22
C MET A 51 0.99 21.01 -1.16
N ASP A 52 2.29 21.29 -1.18
CA ASP A 52 2.90 22.23 -0.24
C ASP A 52 2.46 23.68 -0.49
N VAL A 53 2.34 24.09 -1.75
CA VAL A 53 1.80 25.42 -2.12
C VAL A 53 0.32 25.51 -1.76
N ARG A 54 -0.47 24.45 -2.02
CA ARG A 54 -1.88 24.38 -1.62
C ARG A 54 -2.06 24.49 -0.12
N ALA A 55 -1.22 23.80 0.67
CA ALA A 55 -1.29 23.86 2.13
C ALA A 55 -1.00 25.27 2.67
N LYS A 56 -0.10 26.02 2.03
CA LYS A 56 0.26 27.38 2.44
C LYS A 56 -0.73 28.46 2.01
N THR A 57 -1.30 28.32 0.81
CA THR A 57 -2.08 29.40 0.17
C THR A 57 -3.58 29.10 0.08
N GLY A 58 -3.97 27.86 0.38
CA GLY A 58 -5.33 27.36 0.16
C GLY A 58 -5.63 27.02 -1.30
N LYS A 59 -4.74 27.33 -2.25
CA LYS A 59 -4.94 27.10 -3.69
C LYS A 59 -3.77 26.32 -4.29
N ALA A 60 -4.06 25.34 -5.14
CA ALA A 60 -3.01 24.65 -5.86
C ALA A 60 -2.41 25.56 -6.96
N PRO A 61 -1.09 25.49 -7.20
CA PRO A 61 -0.45 26.22 -8.28
C PRO A 61 -0.92 25.68 -9.63
N LEU A 62 -0.95 26.53 -10.66
CA LEU A 62 -1.26 26.11 -12.03
C LEU A 62 -0.02 25.54 -12.75
N TRP A 63 1.18 25.80 -12.21
CA TRP A 63 2.46 25.38 -12.75
C TRP A 63 3.35 24.89 -11.61
N THR A 64 3.96 23.71 -11.77
CA THR A 64 4.98 23.16 -10.86
C THR A 64 6.36 23.35 -11.48
N ASN A 65 7.36 23.71 -10.69
CA ASN A 65 8.75 23.85 -11.13
C ASN A 65 9.58 22.59 -10.87
N GLN A 66 9.06 21.64 -10.07
CA GLN A 66 9.79 20.43 -9.66
C GLN A 66 9.86 19.33 -10.73
N VAL A 67 9.26 19.53 -11.91
CA VAL A 67 9.25 18.55 -13.01
C VAL A 67 9.93 19.13 -14.25
N PHE A 68 11.15 18.70 -14.54
CA PHE A 68 11.89 18.99 -15.78
C PHE A 68 11.85 20.48 -16.23
N GLY A 69 12.09 21.41 -15.30
CA GLY A 69 12.10 22.85 -15.59
C GLY A 69 10.72 23.50 -15.63
N GLY A 70 9.66 22.71 -15.45
CA GLY A 70 8.31 23.18 -15.26
C GLY A 70 7.26 22.34 -15.97
N MET A 71 6.09 22.18 -15.36
CA MET A 71 4.93 21.53 -15.99
C MET A 71 3.61 22.13 -15.51
N PRO A 72 2.55 22.15 -16.33
CA PRO A 72 1.22 22.47 -15.85
C PRO A 72 0.76 21.49 -14.76
N ALA A 73 0.31 22.02 -13.62
CA ALA A 73 -0.03 21.21 -12.45
C ALA A 73 -1.22 20.27 -12.69
N TYR A 74 -2.17 20.66 -13.54
CA TYR A 74 -3.36 19.86 -13.84
C TYR A 74 -3.05 18.51 -14.50
N GLN A 75 -1.86 18.36 -15.11
CA GLN A 75 -1.41 17.10 -15.70
C GLN A 75 -0.99 16.08 -14.62
N ILE A 76 -0.70 16.56 -13.40
CA ILE A 76 -0.24 15.78 -12.26
C ILE A 76 -1.39 15.62 -11.26
N TRP A 77 -1.99 16.74 -10.88
CA TRP A 77 -3.03 16.79 -9.86
C TRP A 77 -3.91 18.04 -10.04
N ALA A 78 -5.22 17.85 -10.01
CA ALA A 78 -6.19 18.94 -10.05
C ALA A 78 -7.38 18.61 -9.13
N PHE A 79 -7.93 19.65 -8.51
CA PHE A 79 -9.17 19.54 -7.73
C PHE A 79 -10.30 20.22 -8.49
N TYR A 80 -11.36 19.45 -8.75
CA TYR A 80 -12.55 19.92 -9.46
C TYR A 80 -13.74 19.86 -8.50
N PRO A 81 -14.08 20.97 -7.82
CA PRO A 81 -15.14 20.99 -6.80
C PRO A 81 -16.52 20.65 -7.35
N ASP A 82 -16.76 20.90 -8.63
CA ASP A 82 -18.04 20.67 -9.31
C ASP A 82 -18.07 19.35 -10.10
N ASN A 83 -17.07 18.47 -9.90
CA ASN A 83 -17.09 17.16 -10.53
C ASN A 83 -18.01 16.22 -9.73
N ILE A 84 -19.15 15.85 -10.32
CA ILE A 84 -20.13 14.92 -9.73
C ILE A 84 -19.60 13.50 -9.48
N THR A 85 -18.41 13.17 -9.98
CA THR A 85 -17.78 11.84 -9.84
C THR A 85 -16.55 11.82 -8.92
N THR A 86 -16.13 12.94 -8.34
CA THR A 86 -14.97 13.04 -7.43
C THR A 86 -15.39 13.61 -6.09
#